data_AF-A0A1H9D4V3-F1
#
_entry.id   AF-A0A1H9D4V3-F1
#
_cell.length_a   1.000
_cell.length_b   1.000
_cell.length_c   1.000
_cell.angle_alpha   90.00
_cell.angle_beta   90.00
_cell.angle_gamma   90.00
#
_symmetry.space_group_name_H-M   'P 1'
#
loop_
_entity.id
_entity.type
_entity.pdbx_description
1 polymer ?
#
loop_
_entity_poly.entity_id
_entity_poly.type
_entity_poly.pdbx_seq_one_letter_code
_entity_poly.pdbx_strand_id
1 'polypeptide(L)'
;MDNIIFDKWIEIKNGVKVLIKRKSNSGDNAILILEINENGNLRQKALLVKDRKVFDDSGKMIDFGDAYPITTEYGKIMITKKFISVWI
;
A
#
# COMPACT_ATOMS: atom_id res chain seq x y z
N MET A 1 4.61 15.57 1.82
CA MET A 1 4.10 14.20 1.58
C MET A 1 4.07 13.48 2.91
N ASP A 2 2.91 13.00 3.34
CA ASP A 2 2.81 12.24 4.59
C ASP A 2 3.09 10.77 4.32
N ASN A 3 4.21 10.28 4.85
CA ASN A 3 4.61 8.88 4.75
C ASN A 3 3.88 8.04 5.81
N ILE A 4 3.56 6.80 5.43
CA ILE A 4 2.88 5.82 6.25
C ILE A 4 3.93 4.91 6.90
N ILE A 5 3.80 4.70 8.21
CA ILE A 5 4.60 3.71 8.93
C ILE A 5 3.93 2.35 8.76
N PHE A 6 4.69 1.35 8.33
CA PHE A 6 4.21 -0.04 8.26
C PHE A 6 3.81 -0.57 9.63
N ASP A 7 2.94 -1.57 9.64
CA ASP A 7 2.51 -2.28 10.86
C ASP A 7 1.85 -1.39 11.92
N LYS A 8 1.34 -0.22 11.51
CA LYS A 8 0.56 0.71 12.33
C LYS A 8 -0.79 1.04 11.68
N TRP A 9 -1.87 1.00 12.47
CA TRP A 9 -3.18 1.47 12.04
C TRP A 9 -3.19 2.99 11.88
N ILE A 10 -3.69 3.46 10.74
CA ILE A 10 -3.78 4.88 10.41
C ILE A 10 -5.20 5.17 9.96
N GLU A 11 -5.82 6.17 10.58
CA GLU A 11 -7.11 6.68 10.14
C GLU A 11 -6.90 7.65 8.97
N ILE A 12 -7.54 7.34 7.83
CA ILE A 12 -7.37 8.10 6.58
C ILE A 12 -8.62 8.91 6.21
N LYS A 13 -9.78 8.51 6.73
CA LYS A 13 -11.10 9.13 6.63
C LYS A 13 -11.86 8.72 7.89
N ASN A 14 -12.83 9.52 8.32
CA ASN A 14 -13.62 9.23 9.52
C ASN A 14 -14.22 7.82 9.45
N GLY A 15 -13.89 6.96 10.41
CA GLY A 15 -14.37 5.57 10.46
C GLY A 15 -13.67 4.59 9.52
N VAL A 16 -12.63 5.03 8.79
CA VAL A 16 -11.83 4.19 7.89
C VAL A 16 -10.37 4.17 8.35
N LYS A 17 -9.96 3.02 8.90
CA LYS A 17 -8.58 2.77 9.33
C LYS A 17 -7.91 1.78 8.39
N VAL A 18 -6.63 1.99 8.18
CA VAL A 18 -5.83 1.20 7.25
C VAL A 18 -4.53 0.79 7.92
N LEU A 19 -4.14 -0.46 7.73
CA LEU A 19 -2.88 -1.03 8.16
C LEU A 19 -2.17 -1.60 6.94
N ILE A 20 -0.92 -1.20 6.71
CA ILE A 20 -0.10 -1.76 5.65
C ILE A 20 0.95 -2.67 6.28
N LYS A 21 0.95 -3.94 5.88
CA LYS A 21 1.99 -4.90 6.22
C LYS A 21 2.84 -5.15 4.97
N ARG A 22 4.16 -5.21 5.13
CA ARG A 22 5.06 -5.59 4.05
C ARG A 22 5.48 -7.05 4.26
N LYS A 23 5.17 -7.91 3.30
CA LYS A 23 5.78 -9.24 3.20
C LYS A 23 6.94 -9.13 2.22
N SER A 24 8.16 -9.11 2.76
CA SER A 24 9.39 -9.02 1.96
C SER A 24 9.54 -10.26 1.10
N ASN A 25 9.88 -10.06 -0.17
CA ASN A 25 10.52 -11.05 -1.01
C ASN A 25 11.94 -10.55 -1.32
N SER A 26 12.87 -11.43 -1.65
CA SER A 26 14.21 -11.04 -2.07
C SER A 26 14.17 -10.18 -3.34
N GLY A 27 14.90 -9.05 -3.35
CA GLY A 27 15.01 -8.12 -4.49
C GLY A 27 14.10 -6.89 -4.45
N ASP A 28 13.83 -6.29 -5.61
CA ASP A 28 13.04 -5.04 -5.78
C ASP A 28 11.52 -5.25 -5.70
N ASN A 29 11.08 -6.47 -5.40
CA ASN A 29 9.67 -6.83 -5.30
C ASN A 29 9.20 -6.77 -3.85
N ALA A 30 8.07 -6.13 -3.60
CA ALA A 30 7.42 -6.17 -2.30
C ALA A 30 5.95 -6.53 -2.42
N ILE A 31 5.50 -7.45 -1.57
CA ILE A 31 4.08 -7.72 -1.40
C ILE A 31 3.59 -6.82 -0.26
N LEU A 32 2.66 -5.95 -0.56
CA LEU A 32 1.96 -5.12 0.40
C LEU A 32 0.62 -5.77 0.70
N ILE A 33 0.35 -6.00 1.98
CA ILE A 33 -0.94 -6.43 2.48
C ILE A 33 -1.61 -5.21 3.09
N LEU A 34 -2.73 -4.81 2.52
CA LEU A 34 -3.59 -3.75 3.05
C LEU A 34 -4.71 -4.38 3.85
N GLU A 35 -4.78 -4.09 5.15
CA GLU A 35 -5.93 -4.38 5.98
C GLU A 35 -6.73 -3.08 6.15
N ILE A 36 -7.98 -3.08 5.71
CA ILE A 36 -8.89 -1.94 5.77
C ILE A 36 -9.98 -2.28 6.77
N ASN A 37 -10.17 -1.42 7.75
CA ASN A 37 -11.26 -1.48 8.71
C ASN A 37 -12.21 -0.30 8.44
N GLU A 38 -13.38 -0.61 7.89
CA GLU A 38 -14.46 0.34 7.60
C GLU A 38 -15.59 0.15 8.59
N ASN A 39 -15.61 0.98 9.64
CA ASN A 39 -16.62 0.93 10.71
C ASN A 39 -16.80 -0.46 11.34
N GLY A 40 -15.72 -1.22 11.50
CA GLY A 40 -15.74 -2.58 12.05
C GLY A 40 -15.74 -3.69 11.00
N ASN A 41 -15.97 -3.37 9.72
CA ASN A 41 -15.86 -4.34 8.63
C ASN A 41 -14.41 -4.43 8.16
N LEU A 42 -13.80 -5.59 8.37
CA LEU A 42 -12.43 -5.87 7.96
C LEU A 42 -12.41 -6.46 6.55
N ARG A 43 -11.68 -5.82 5.64
CA ARG A 43 -11.35 -6.34 4.31
C ARG A 43 -9.85 -6.28 4.08
N GLN A 44 -9.34 -7.21 3.29
CA GLN A 44 -7.92 -7.32 2.97
C GLN A 44 -7.70 -7.24 1.47
N LYS A 45 -6.63 -6.56 1.05
CA LYS A 45 -6.13 -6.57 -0.33
C LYS A 45 -4.64 -6.89 -0.33
N ALA A 46 -4.19 -7.72 -1.26
CA ALA A 46 -2.78 -8.02 -1.48
C ALA A 46 -2.33 -7.39 -2.79
N LEU A 47 -1.22 -6.67 -2.75
CA LEU A 47 -0.74 -5.87 -3.87
C LEU A 47 0.76 -6.11 -4.05
N LEU A 48 1.16 -6.49 -5.26
CA LEU A 48 2.56 -6.65 -5.62
C LEU A 48 3.08 -5.32 -6.14
N VAL A 49 4.16 -4.82 -5.54
CA VAL A 49 4.88 -3.64 -6.00
C VAL A 49 6.21 -4.09 -6.60
N LYS A 50 6.43 -3.73 -7.87
CA LYS A 50 7.65 -4.01 -8.62
C LYS A 50 7.99 -2.82 -9.51
N ASP A 51 9.20 -2.29 -9.42
CA ASP A 51 9.69 -1.20 -10.29
C ASP A 51 8.73 -0.01 -10.39
N ARG A 52 8.15 0.40 -9.24
CA ARG A 52 7.11 1.45 -9.10
C ARG A 52 5.75 1.12 -9.74
N LYS A 53 5.58 -0.07 -10.31
CA LYS A 53 4.29 -0.59 -10.79
C LYS A 53 3.62 -1.39 -9.68
N VAL A 54 2.29 -1.39 -9.71
CA VAL A 54 1.49 -2.17 -8.76
C VAL A 54 0.60 -3.14 -9.52
N PHE A 55 0.45 -4.34 -8.99
CA PHE A 55 -0.36 -5.40 -9.56
C PHE A 55 -1.31 -5.94 -8.48
N ASP A 56 -2.54 -6.29 -8.89
CA ASP A 56 -3.49 -7.02 -8.03
C ASP A 56 -3.11 -8.51 -7.89
N ASP A 57 -3.92 -9.25 -7.14
CA ASP A 57 -3.77 -10.69 -6.91
C ASP A 57 -3.97 -11.55 -8.18
N SER A 58 -4.62 -11.01 -9.21
CA SER A 58 -4.73 -11.64 -10.53
C SER A 58 -3.49 -11.40 -11.42
N GLY A 59 -2.56 -10.55 -10.97
CA GLY A 59 -1.38 -10.14 -11.74
C GLY A 59 -1.67 -9.02 -12.75
N LYS A 60 -2.87 -8.43 -12.74
CA LYS A 60 -3.21 -7.29 -13.59
C LYS A 60 -2.56 -6.03 -13.02
N MET A 61 -1.93 -5.24 -13.88
CA MET A 61 -1.37 -3.94 -13.48
C MET A 61 -2.51 -3.00 -13.10
N ILE A 62 -2.39 -2.36 -11.94
CA ILE A 62 -3.29 -1.33 -11.47
C ILE A 62 -2.66 0.04 -11.74
N ASP A 63 -3.37 0.87 -12.49
CA ASP A 63 -2.98 2.25 -12.72
C ASP A 63 -3.43 3.14 -11.55
N PHE A 64 -2.48 3.85 -10.94
CA PHE A 64 -2.71 4.78 -9.84
C PHE A 64 -2.39 6.24 -10.23
N GLY A 65 -2.21 6.53 -11.53
CA GLY A 65 -1.75 7.83 -12.00
C GLY A 65 -0.49 8.27 -11.26
N ASP A 66 -0.40 9.52 -10.81
CA ASP A 66 0.80 10.00 -10.08
C ASP A 66 0.88 9.57 -8.61
N ALA A 67 0.12 8.56 -8.18
CA ALA A 67 0.00 8.18 -6.77
C ALA A 67 0.80 6.93 -6.39
N TYR A 68 1.84 6.52 -7.12
CA TYR A 68 2.62 5.31 -6.86
C TYR A 68 3.42 5.33 -5.53
N PRO A 69 3.79 4.14 -4.98
CA PRO A 69 4.71 4.08 -3.86
C PRO A 69 6.10 4.51 -4.33
N ILE A 70 6.87 5.11 -3.44
CA ILE A 70 8.15 5.75 -3.78
C ILE A 70 9.29 4.85 -3.30
N THR A 71 10.19 4.46 -4.19
CA THR A 71 11.44 3.81 -3.82
C THR A 71 12.49 4.87 -3.51
N THR A 72 13.17 4.75 -2.37
CA THR A 72 14.32 5.60 -2.03
C THR A 72 15.61 5.02 -2.58
N GLU A 73 16.67 5.84 -2.61
CA GLU A 73 18.05 5.42 -2.96
C GLU A 73 18.58 4.26 -2.08
N TYR A 74 17.97 4.05 -0.92
CA TYR A 74 18.31 2.96 0.01
C TYR A 74 17.44 1.70 -0.19
N GLY A 75 16.71 1.60 -1.29
CA GLY A 75 15.81 0.47 -1.57
C GLY A 75 14.60 0.38 -0.62
N LYS A 76 14.29 1.46 0.11
CA LYS A 76 13.10 1.50 0.98
C LYS A 76 11.90 1.91 0.14
N ILE A 77 10.81 1.18 0.30
CA ILE A 77 9.51 1.56 -0.27
C ILE A 77 8.79 2.43 0.75
N MET A 78 8.47 3.66 0.37
CA MET A 78 7.64 4.58 1.13
C MET A 78 6.23 4.59 0.55
N ILE A 79 5.24 4.37 1.42
CA ILE A 79 3.83 4.47 1.06
C ILE A 79 3.29 5.83 1.49
N THR A 80 2.59 6.52 0.59
CA THR A 80 2.03 7.85 0.85
C THR A 80 0.54 7.76 1.14
N LYS A 81 -0.02 8.77 1.84
CA LYS A 81 -1.48 8.92 1.96
C LYS A 81 -2.19 9.00 0.60
N LYS A 82 -1.56 9.66 -0.40
CA LYS A 82 -2.11 9.78 -1.77
C LYS A 82 -2.31 8.41 -2.39
N PHE A 83 -1.32 7.53 -2.31
CA PHE A 83 -1.43 6.15 -2.78
C PHE A 83 -2.60 5.41 -2.13
N ILE A 84 -2.68 5.42 -0.80
CA ILE A 84 -3.78 4.76 -0.06
C ILE A 84 -5.13 5.30 -0.48
N SER A 85 -5.24 6.62 -0.71
CA SER A 85 -6.52 7.24 -1.08
C SER A 85 -7.05 6.78 -2.44
N VAL A 86 -6.20 6.33 -3.36
CA VAL A 86 -6.64 5.75 -4.65
C VAL A 86 -7.06 4.27 -4.50
N TRP A 87 -6.68 3.62 -3.39
CA TRP A 87 -6.93 2.19 -3.17
C TRP A 87 -8.29 1.90 -2.52
N ILE A 88 -8.88 2.92 -1.90
CA ILE A 88 -10.07 2.87 -1.05
C ILE A 88 -11.22 3.58 -1.71
#